data_AF-A0A521TW59-F1
#
_entry.id   AF-A0A521TW59-F1
#
_cell.length_a   1.000
_cell.length_b   1.000
_cell.length_c   1.000
_cell.angle_alpha   90.00
_cell.angle_beta   90.00
_cell.angle_gamma   90.00
#
_symmetry.space_group_name_H-M   'P 1'
#
loop_
_entity.id
_entity.type
_entity.pdbx_description
1 polymer ?
#
loop_
_entity_poly.entity_id
_entity_poly.type
_entity_poly.pdbx_seq_one_letter_code
_entity_poly.pdbx_strand_id
1 'polypeptide(L)'
;MDQSTLFAFASRALPTPNTVRRAIGAFALTADGGSRRTFDRDLILTVRYAPSAVGQGETVGIDIIEDSRRSPLPCSTRSGQLVCTTRHFTEFVMTVTRVGAWRVVMPMSS
;
A
#
# COMPACT_ATOMS: atom_id res chain seq x y z
N MET A 1 -31.24 -5.08 -10.85
CA MET A 1 -30.62 -5.63 -9.63
C MET A 1 -29.38 -4.81 -9.37
N ASP A 2 -29.33 -4.11 -8.24
CA ASP A 2 -28.19 -3.31 -7.85
C ASP A 2 -27.18 -4.24 -7.17
N GLN A 3 -26.10 -4.58 -7.85
CA GLN A 3 -25.04 -5.42 -7.28
C GLN A 3 -24.06 -4.53 -6.51
N SER A 4 -24.45 -4.16 -5.29
CA SER A 4 -23.54 -3.50 -4.35
C SER A 4 -22.54 -4.52 -3.82
N THR A 5 -21.30 -4.48 -4.31
CA THR A 5 -20.22 -5.30 -3.76
C THR A 5 -19.74 -4.68 -2.44
N LEU A 6 -20.05 -5.34 -1.33
CA LEU A 6 -19.54 -4.96 -0.02
C LEU A 6 -18.10 -5.44 0.14
N PHE A 7 -17.18 -4.50 0.33
CA PHE A 7 -15.80 -4.78 0.69
C PHE A 7 -15.60 -4.60 2.19
N ALA A 8 -15.13 -5.64 2.86
CA ALA A 8 -14.68 -5.54 4.24
C ALA A 8 -13.15 -5.49 4.29
N PHE A 9 -12.60 -4.71 5.22
CA PHE A 9 -11.17 -4.63 5.47
C PHE A 9 -10.89 -5.10 6.89
N ALA A 10 -9.93 -6.02 7.03
CA ALA A 10 -9.45 -6.48 8.33
C ALA A 10 -8.05 -5.92 8.59
N SER A 11 -7.81 -5.44 9.82
CA SER A 11 -6.46 -5.10 10.24
C SER A 11 -5.59 -6.35 10.32
N ARG A 12 -4.30 -6.19 10.03
CA ARG A 12 -3.31 -7.27 10.06
C ARG A 12 -2.15 -6.87 10.96
N ALA A 13 -1.43 -7.87 11.46
CA ALA A 13 -0.16 -7.63 12.11
C ALA A 13 0.77 -6.87 11.15
N LEU A 14 1.47 -5.87 11.67
CA LEU A 14 2.45 -5.15 10.87
C LEU A 14 3.60 -6.11 10.53
N PRO A 15 4.07 -6.12 9.27
CA PRO A 15 5.27 -6.87 8.94
C PRO A 15 6.48 -6.29 9.69
N THR A 16 7.46 -7.15 9.98
CA THR A 16 8.68 -6.75 10.67
C THR A 16 9.31 -5.52 9.98
N PRO A 17 9.58 -4.44 10.72
CA PRO A 17 10.23 -3.26 10.16
C PRO A 17 11.60 -3.61 9.57
N ASN A 18 11.99 -2.93 8.50
CA ASN A 18 13.40 -2.91 8.08
C ASN A 18 13.96 -1.48 8.22
N THR A 19 15.27 -1.32 8.09
CA THR A 19 15.98 -0.05 8.34
C THR A 19 15.66 1.05 7.32
N VAL A 20 15.05 0.70 6.19
CA VAL A 20 14.75 1.60 5.06
C VAL A 20 13.27 1.96 4.99
N ARG A 21 12.40 1.01 5.34
CA ARG A 21 10.96 1.05 5.18
C ARG A 21 10.29 0.44 6.39
N ARG A 22 9.44 1.24 7.04
CA ARG A 22 8.65 0.84 8.21
C ARG A 22 7.17 0.76 7.82
N ALA A 23 6.51 -0.32 8.22
CA ALA A 23 5.06 -0.41 8.11
C ALA A 23 4.39 0.38 9.24
N ILE A 24 3.38 1.16 8.89
CA ILE A 24 2.58 1.97 9.84
C ILE A 24 1.11 1.57 9.88
N GLY A 25 0.70 0.68 8.97
CA GLY A 25 -0.62 0.09 8.89
C GLY A 25 -0.61 -1.09 7.92
N ALA A 26 -1.33 -2.16 8.21
CA ALA A 26 -1.49 -3.30 7.32
C ALA A 26 -2.94 -3.76 7.34
N PHE A 27 -3.51 -3.94 6.15
CA PHE A 27 -4.92 -4.23 5.98
C PHE A 27 -5.09 -5.28 4.88
N ALA A 28 -5.93 -6.28 5.14
CA ALA A 28 -6.33 -7.26 4.15
C ALA A 28 -7.74 -6.94 3.67
N LEU A 29 -7.94 -6.98 2.36
CA LEU A 29 -9.28 -6.94 1.78
C LEU A 29 -9.91 -8.32 1.97
N THR A 30 -10.95 -8.39 2.80
CA THR A 30 -11.82 -9.56 2.86
C THR A 30 -12.96 -9.36 1.86
N ALA A 31 -12.70 -9.71 0.61
CA ALA A 31 -13.72 -9.87 -0.43
C ALA A 31 -13.80 -11.36 -0.80
N ASP A 32 -15.00 -11.94 -0.81
CA ASP A 32 -15.27 -13.33 -1.22
C ASP A 32 -14.24 -14.37 -0.71
N GLY A 33 -13.91 -14.32 0.59
CA GLY A 33 -12.98 -15.27 1.21
C GLY A 33 -11.50 -15.07 0.88
N GLY A 34 -11.08 -13.91 0.36
CA GLY A 34 -9.67 -13.55 0.14
C GLY A 34 -9.16 -13.82 -1.28
N SER A 35 -10.05 -14.07 -2.24
CA SER A 35 -9.68 -14.28 -3.64
C SER A 35 -9.26 -12.97 -4.32
N ARG A 36 -8.16 -13.00 -5.10
CA ARG A 36 -7.71 -11.86 -5.92
C ARG A 36 -8.80 -11.50 -6.95
N ARG A 37 -9.51 -10.41 -6.70
CA ARG A 37 -10.45 -9.82 -7.68
C ARG A 37 -9.67 -8.84 -8.56
N THR A 38 -9.69 -9.08 -9.86
CA THR A 38 -9.44 -8.00 -10.83
C THR A 38 -10.75 -7.28 -11.05
N PHE A 39 -10.75 -5.97 -10.87
CA PHE A 39 -11.91 -5.12 -11.07
C PHE A 39 -11.91 -4.60 -12.50
N ASP A 40 -13.07 -4.63 -13.14
CA ASP A 40 -13.25 -4.11 -14.51
C ASP A 40 -13.09 -2.58 -14.59
N ARG A 41 -13.00 -1.92 -13.43
CA ARG A 41 -12.85 -0.48 -13.26
C ARG A 41 -11.73 -0.18 -12.27
N ASP A 42 -11.18 1.03 -12.39
CA ASP A 42 -10.21 1.54 -11.44
C ASP A 42 -10.86 1.75 -10.06
N LEU A 43 -10.24 1.19 -9.02
CA LEU A 43 -10.57 1.44 -7.64
C LEU A 43 -9.72 2.58 -7.10
N ILE A 44 -10.38 3.52 -6.42
CA ILE A 44 -9.73 4.62 -5.72
C ILE A 44 -9.65 4.27 -4.24
N LEU A 45 -8.43 4.05 -3.74
CA LEU A 45 -8.15 3.83 -2.34
C LEU A 45 -7.74 5.16 -1.70
N THR A 46 -8.57 5.66 -0.79
CA THR A 46 -8.26 6.87 0.00
C THR A 46 -7.95 6.45 1.43
N VAL A 47 -6.70 6.64 1.86
CA VAL A 47 -6.26 6.29 3.21
C VAL A 47 -5.81 7.53 3.96
N ARG A 48 -6.43 7.78 5.10
CA ARG A 48 -6.05 8.86 6.02
C ARG A 48 -4.98 8.35 6.98
N TYR A 49 -3.98 9.19 7.26
CA TYR A 49 -2.97 8.91 8.25
C TYR A 49 -2.76 10.13 9.15
N ALA A 50 -2.36 9.88 10.40
CA ALA A 50 -1.92 10.94 11.29
C ALA A 50 -0.58 11.49 10.77
N PRO A 51 -0.44 12.80 10.50
CA PRO A 51 0.82 13.38 10.04
C PRO A 51 1.99 13.10 10.99
N SER A 52 1.73 13.00 12.30
CA SER A 52 2.72 12.63 13.32
C SER A 52 3.28 11.22 13.19
N ALA A 53 2.64 10.34 12.41
CA ALA A 53 3.15 9.00 12.13
C ALA A 53 4.29 8.99 11.09
N VAL A 54 4.51 10.10 10.39
CA VAL A 54 5.55 10.30 9.36
C VAL A 54 6.67 11.16 9.93
N GLY A 55 7.87 10.60 10.03
CA GLY A 55 9.06 11.30 10.52
C GLY A 55 9.57 12.34 9.52
N GLN A 56 10.44 13.23 10.01
CA GLN A 56 11.11 14.21 9.16
C GLN A 56 11.95 13.49 8.10
N GLY A 57 11.77 13.87 6.83
CA GLY A 57 12.45 13.22 5.69
C GLY A 57 11.93 11.83 5.36
N GLU A 58 10.78 11.41 5.90
CA GLU A 58 10.08 10.20 5.47
C GLU A 58 8.97 10.54 4.47
N THR A 59 8.77 9.65 3.51
CA THR A 59 7.66 9.69 2.56
C THR A 59 6.73 8.52 2.84
N VAL A 60 5.43 8.81 2.93
CA VAL A 60 4.40 7.79 3.09
C VAL A 60 4.04 7.17 1.74
N GLY A 61 3.73 5.88 1.71
CA GLY A 61 3.28 5.16 0.53
C GLY A 61 2.45 3.94 0.88
N ILE A 62 1.89 3.30 -0.14
CA ILE A 62 1.18 2.03 -0.01
C ILE A 62 1.92 1.00 -0.86
N ASP A 63 2.18 -0.16 -0.28
CA ASP A 63 2.53 -1.35 -1.04
C ASP A 63 1.30 -2.26 -1.11
N ILE A 64 1.07 -2.87 -2.26
CA ILE A 64 0.11 -3.97 -2.41
C ILE A 64 0.85 -5.30 -2.35
N ILE A 65 0.14 -6.33 -1.89
CA ILE A 65 0.64 -7.71 -1.89
C ILE A 65 -0.23 -8.56 -2.80
N GLU A 66 0.42 -9.19 -3.77
CA GLU A 66 -0.16 -10.05 -4.79
C GLU A 66 0.71 -11.28 -4.96
N ASP A 67 0.13 -12.47 -4.87
CA ASP A 67 0.86 -13.74 -4.99
C ASP A 67 2.11 -13.78 -4.08
N SER A 68 1.96 -13.26 -2.85
CA SER A 68 3.03 -13.07 -1.86
C SER A 68 4.18 -12.12 -2.27
N ARG A 69 4.04 -11.41 -3.39
CA ARG A 69 4.97 -10.37 -3.84
C ARG A 69 4.46 -9.00 -3.46
N ARG A 70 5.38 -8.15 -3.02
CA ARG A 70 5.11 -6.79 -2.59
C ARG A 70 5.54 -5.80 -3.66
N SER A 71 4.65 -4.90 -4.06
CA SER A 71 4.94 -3.86 -5.04
C SER A 71 4.41 -2.50 -4.57
N PRO A 72 5.12 -1.40 -4.85
CA PRO A 72 4.64 -0.07 -4.52
C PRO A 72 3.44 0.30 -5.40
N LEU A 73 2.40 0.86 -4.78
CA LEU A 73 1.25 1.37 -5.47
C LEU A 73 1.45 2.86 -5.79
N PRO A 74 1.21 3.31 -7.03
CA PRO A 74 1.23 4.73 -7.37
C PRO A 74 0.16 5.48 -6.57
N CYS A 75 0.60 6.45 -5.79
CA CYS A 75 -0.26 7.24 -4.92
C CYS A 75 0.09 8.72 -5.04
N SER A 76 -0.92 9.56 -4.89
CA SER A 76 -0.74 10.98 -4.62
C SER A 76 -0.98 11.26 -3.14
N THR A 77 -0.21 12.18 -2.57
CA THR A 77 -0.37 12.61 -1.18
C THR A 77 -0.99 14.01 -1.14
N ARG A 78 -2.03 14.18 -0.33
CA ARG A 78 -2.65 15.49 -0.09
C ARG A 78 -3.14 15.58 1.34
N SER A 79 -2.60 16.53 2.10
CA SER A 79 -3.12 16.93 3.43
C SER A 79 -3.40 15.74 4.38
N GLY A 80 -2.43 14.84 4.58
CA GLY A 80 -2.60 13.68 5.48
C GLY A 80 -3.42 12.54 4.87
N GLN A 81 -3.60 12.54 3.54
CA GLN A 81 -4.30 11.50 2.80
C GLN A 81 -3.40 10.96 1.70
N LEU A 82 -3.47 9.65 1.50
CA LEU A 82 -2.96 8.94 0.34
C LEU A 82 -4.15 8.58 -0.54
N VAL A 83 -4.09 8.97 -1.82
CA VAL A 83 -5.06 8.59 -2.84
C VAL A 83 -4.33 7.76 -3.88
N CYS A 84 -4.66 6.48 -3.94
CA CYS A 84 -4.03 5.51 -4.83
C CYS A 84 -5.06 4.90 -5.75
N THR A 85 -4.64 4.50 -6.95
CA THR A 85 -5.53 3.86 -7.93
C THR A 85 -5.01 2.47 -8.23
N THR A 86 -5.89 1.46 -8.19
CA THR A 86 -5.54 0.08 -8.55
C THR A 86 -6.71 -0.62 -9.22
N ARG A 87 -6.44 -1.70 -9.96
CA ARG A 87 -7.46 -2.61 -10.50
C ARG A 87 -7.50 -3.95 -9.79
N HIS A 88 -6.59 -4.19 -8.85
CA HIS A 88 -6.47 -5.46 -8.16
C HIS A 88 -5.60 -5.28 -6.91
N PHE A 89 -5.97 -5.94 -5.83
CA PHE A 89 -5.11 -6.17 -4.66
C PHE A 89 -5.80 -7.17 -3.73
N THR A 90 -5.01 -7.88 -2.94
CA THR A 90 -5.48 -8.79 -1.87
C THR A 90 -5.18 -8.20 -0.49
N GLU A 91 -4.02 -7.56 -0.34
CA GLU A 91 -3.64 -6.85 0.88
C GLU A 91 -2.94 -5.54 0.50
N PHE A 92 -3.02 -4.56 1.40
CA PHE A 92 -2.21 -3.35 1.30
C PHE A 92 -1.54 -3.02 2.63
N VAL A 93 -0.32 -2.52 2.53
CA VAL A 93 0.52 -2.12 3.66
C VAL A 93 0.91 -0.67 3.49
N MET A 94 0.48 0.16 4.43
CA MET A 94 0.96 1.53 4.53
C MET A 94 2.38 1.54 5.07
N THR A 95 3.24 2.31 4.41
CA THR A 95 4.64 2.41 4.75
C THR A 95 5.11 3.83 4.83
N VAL A 96 6.18 4.03 5.60
CA VAL A 96 7.02 5.22 5.53
C VAL A 96 8.42 4.79 5.10
N THR A 97 9.01 5.56 4.18
CA THR A 97 10.35 5.31 3.64
C THR A 97 11.19 6.57 3.81
N ARG A 98 12.42 6.45 4.32
CA ARG A 98 13.32 7.61 4.41
C ARG A 98 13.81 8.04 3.03
N VAL A 99 13.67 9.33 2.73
CA VAL A 99 14.24 9.99 1.55
C VAL A 99 15.77 9.88 1.64
N GLY A 100 16.40 9.29 0.63
CA GLY A 100 17.85 9.02 0.59
C GLY A 100 18.27 7.56 0.76
N ALA A 101 17.33 6.64 1.02
CA ALA A 101 17.61 5.21 1.12
C ALA A 101 17.65 4.48 -0.24
N TRP A 102 17.74 5.21 -1.35
CA TRP A 102 17.91 4.62 -2.68
C TRP A 102 19.38 4.23 -2.89
N ARG A 103 19.68 2.94 -2.78
CA ARG A 103 20.87 2.38 -3.43
C ARG A 103 20.52 2.19 -4.90
N VAL A 104 20.99 3.09 -5.76
CA VAL A 104 20.99 2.84 -7.20
C VAL A 104 21.99 1.70 -7.44
N VAL A 105 21.49 0.47 -7.57
CA VAL A 105 22.30 -0.64 -8.11
C VAL A 105 22.24 -0.50 -9.62
N MET A 106 23.19 0.25 -10.20
CA MET A 106 23.42 0.18 -11.64
C MET A 106 24.02 -1.19 -11.95
N PRO A 107 23.46 -1.98 -12.86
CA PRO A 107 24.16 -3.15 -13.37
C PRO A 107 25.42 -2.64 -14.08
N MET A 108 26.60 -3.03 -13.60
CA MET A 108 27.82 -2.91 -14.39
C MET A 108 27.70 -3.93 -15.51
N SER A 109 27.49 -3.47 -16.74
CA SER A 109 27.70 -4.29 -17.93
C SER A 109 29.19 -4.55 -18.05
N SER A 110 29.60 -5.80 -17.86
CA SER A 110 30.90 -6.33 -18.30
C SER A 110 30.88 -6.64 -19.79
#